data_AF-A0A1Z9U1M1-F1
#
_entry.id   AF-A0A1Z9U1M1-F1
#
_cell.length_a   1.000
_cell.length_b   1.000
_cell.length_c   1.000
_cell.angle_alpha   90.00
_cell.angle_beta   90.00
_cell.angle_gamma   90.00
#
_symmetry.space_group_name_H-M   'P 1'
#
loop_
_entity.id
_entity.type
_entity.pdbx_description
1 polymer ?
#
loop_
_entity_poly.entity_id
_entity_poly.type
_entity_poly.pdbx_seq_one_letter_code
_entity_poly.pdbx_strand_id
1 'polypeptide(L)'
;MDDRLQTVEDVVQKYCVSNNRFKSLIYQLLGVMFTIFAMIGIFVPGWPTVSWAVPAAFMFSLSNERLFRWTLTNKFFGAQIFDYYATGKSLPKHVKYIIMAMVGIMTSISAYLVWYVSTKGDGKLFDLDSWNGADQYAMGSITIIVVGFLGMMYVRYFVTTRSI
;
A
#
# COMPACT_ATOMS: atom_id res chain seq x y z
N MET A 1 -2.68 -25.16 11.77
CA MET A 1 -1.57 -24.53 12.51
C MET A 1 -0.56 -24.15 11.46
N ASP A 2 -0.59 -22.90 10.98
CA ASP A 2 0.33 -22.47 9.91
C ASP A 2 1.75 -22.40 10.49
N ASP A 3 2.69 -23.11 9.86
CA ASP A 3 4.11 -23.14 10.20
C ASP A 3 4.72 -21.75 10.01
N ARG A 4 4.59 -20.91 11.04
CA ARG A 4 5.26 -19.63 11.11
C ARG A 4 6.77 -19.87 11.09
N LEU A 5 7.45 -19.28 10.11
CA LEU A 5 8.91 -19.34 10.05
C LEU A 5 9.51 -18.62 11.26
N GLN A 6 10.42 -19.28 11.97
CA GLN A 6 10.96 -18.76 13.23
C GLN A 6 12.20 -17.91 13.01
N THR A 7 12.99 -18.19 11.97
CA THR A 7 14.25 -17.49 11.73
C THR A 7 14.24 -16.71 10.42
N VAL A 8 15.09 -15.68 10.35
CA VAL A 8 15.32 -14.90 9.12
C VAL A 8 15.87 -15.79 8.01
N GLU A 9 16.71 -16.76 8.35
CA GLU A 9 17.30 -17.70 7.38
C GLU A 9 16.22 -18.57 6.72
N ASP A 10 15.25 -19.07 7.49
CA ASP A 10 14.13 -19.84 6.92
C ASP A 10 13.31 -19.01 5.92
N VAL A 11 13.10 -17.72 6.24
CA VAL A 11 12.41 -16.77 5.36
C VAL A 11 13.19 -16.49 4.09
N VAL A 12 14.50 -16.24 4.23
CA VAL A 12 15.41 -16.03 3.10
C VAL A 12 15.41 -17.27 2.22
N GLN A 13 15.61 -18.46 2.78
CA GLN A 13 15.64 -19.71 2.01
C GLN A 13 14.31 -20.00 1.28
N LYS A 14 13.17 -19.70 1.90
CA LYS A 14 11.84 -19.95 1.30
C LYS A 14 11.51 -18.96 0.18
N TYR A 15 11.92 -17.70 0.30
CA TYR A 15 11.47 -16.62 -0.60
C TYR A 15 12.55 -16.06 -1.52
N CYS A 16 13.83 -16.38 -1.29
CA CYS A 16 14.90 -15.98 -2.19
C CYS A 16 14.94 -16.85 -3.44
N VAL A 17 15.00 -16.19 -4.58
CA VAL A 17 15.11 -16.84 -5.89
C VAL A 17 16.35 -16.29 -6.59
N SER A 18 17.22 -17.20 -7.00
CA SER A 18 18.38 -16.84 -7.83
C SER A 18 17.92 -16.50 -9.25
N ASN A 19 18.35 -15.35 -9.77
CA ASN A 19 17.98 -14.86 -11.09
C ASN A 19 19.22 -14.42 -11.88
N ASN A 20 19.08 -14.30 -13.20
CA ASN A 20 20.15 -13.83 -14.08
C ASN A 20 20.68 -12.45 -13.62
N ARG A 21 22.00 -12.24 -13.70
CA ARG A 21 22.67 -11.02 -13.21
C ARG A 21 22.04 -9.72 -13.71
N PHE A 22 21.58 -9.68 -14.97
CA PHE A 22 20.95 -8.50 -15.54
C PHE A 22 19.56 -8.19 -14.93
N LYS A 23 18.73 -9.21 -14.73
CA LYS A 23 17.42 -9.05 -14.08
C LYS A 23 17.58 -8.70 -12.60
N SER A 24 18.54 -9.34 -11.92
CA SER A 24 18.90 -9.04 -10.54
C SER A 24 19.27 -7.56 -10.36
N LEU A 25 20.05 -6.97 -11.28
CA LEU A 25 20.41 -5.55 -11.23
C LEU A 25 19.19 -4.62 -11.30
N ILE A 26 18.23 -4.90 -12.20
CA ILE A 26 17.01 -4.09 -12.35
C ILE A 26 16.18 -4.14 -11.07
N TYR A 27 15.93 -5.33 -10.53
CA TYR A 27 15.18 -5.49 -9.28
C TYR A 27 15.91 -4.85 -8.10
N GLN A 28 17.24 -4.92 -8.04
CA GLN A 28 18.03 -4.28 -7.00
C GLN A 28 17.88 -2.75 -7.05
N LEU A 29 18.00 -2.15 -8.23
CA LEU A 29 17.92 -0.70 -8.39
C LEU A 29 16.51 -0.19 -8.04
N LEU A 30 15.48 -0.94 -8.45
CA LEU A 30 14.09 -0.63 -8.15
C LEU A 30 13.76 -0.83 -6.67
N GLY A 31 14.31 -1.88 -6.04
CA GLY A 31 14.20 -2.10 -4.59
C GLY A 31 14.87 -1.01 -3.76
N VAL A 32 16.05 -0.53 -4.18
CA VAL A 32 16.73 0.61 -3.54
C VAL A 32 15.89 1.88 -3.65
N MET A 33 15.31 2.15 -4.82
CA MET A 33 14.41 3.30 -5.01
C MET A 33 13.23 3.27 -4.03
N PHE A 34 12.56 2.12 -3.88
CA PHE A 34 11.47 1.98 -2.89
C PHE A 34 11.95 2.07 -1.44
N THR A 35 13.15 1.57 -1.16
CA THR A 35 13.78 1.70 0.17
C THR A 35 14.01 3.17 0.52
N ILE A 36 14.43 4.00 -0.45
CA ILE A 36 14.61 5.44 -0.25
C ILE A 36 13.27 6.10 0.11
N PHE A 37 12.18 5.77 -0.60
CA PHE A 37 10.85 6.28 -0.25
C PHE A 37 10.37 5.84 1.13
N ALA A 38 10.65 4.60 1.51
CA ALA A 38 10.39 4.12 2.87
C ALA A 38 11.20 4.93 3.89
N MET A 39 12.47 5.22 3.61
CA MET A 39 13.34 5.99 4.49
C MET A 39 12.86 7.42 4.70
N ILE A 40 12.42 8.10 3.63
CA ILE A 40 11.84 9.44 3.69
C ILE A 40 10.60 9.45 4.59
N GLY A 41 9.78 8.40 4.48
CA GLY A 41 8.59 8.22 5.30
C GLY A 41 8.84 8.13 6.82
N ILE A 42 10.06 7.83 7.25
CA ILE A 42 10.41 7.83 8.69
C ILE A 42 10.38 9.26 9.24
N PHE A 43 10.73 10.25 8.42
CA PHE A 43 10.75 11.66 8.81
C PHE A 43 9.41 12.37 8.58
N VAL A 44 8.56 11.84 7.69
CA VAL A 44 7.27 12.42 7.33
C VAL A 44 6.13 11.71 8.08
N PRO A 45 5.51 12.34 9.08
CA PRO A 45 4.39 11.72 9.80
C PRO A 45 3.21 11.48 8.86
N GLY A 46 2.60 10.29 8.95
CA GLY A 46 1.49 9.87 8.10
C GLY A 46 1.91 9.21 6.77
N TRP A 47 3.21 9.18 6.44
CA TRP A 47 3.69 8.47 5.25
C TRP A 47 3.71 6.94 5.47
N PRO A 48 3.23 6.13 4.52
CA PRO A 48 3.13 4.68 4.69
C PRO A 48 4.48 3.98 4.44
N THR A 49 5.43 4.14 5.36
CA THR A 49 6.80 3.58 5.29
C THR A 49 6.83 2.08 5.04
N VAL A 50 6.00 1.31 5.76
CA VAL A 50 5.95 -0.15 5.62
C VAL A 50 5.43 -0.56 4.24
N SER A 51 4.44 0.17 3.70
CA SER A 51 3.88 -0.12 2.38
C SER A 51 4.91 0.03 1.25
N TRP A 52 5.89 0.91 1.40
CA TRP A 52 7.02 1.04 0.46
C TRP A 52 8.13 0.02 0.72
N ALA A 53 8.35 -0.36 1.98
CA ALA A 53 9.39 -1.30 2.34
C ALA A 53 9.06 -2.76 1.96
N VAL A 54 7.78 -3.16 1.96
CA VAL A 54 7.34 -4.50 1.53
C VAL A 54 7.69 -4.83 0.06
N PRO A 55 7.32 -4.00 -0.94
CA PRO A 55 7.72 -4.24 -2.32
C PRO A 55 9.23 -4.12 -2.51
N ALA A 56 9.93 -3.27 -1.75
CA ALA A 56 11.39 -3.25 -1.74
C ALA A 56 11.97 -4.61 -1.31
N ALA A 57 11.46 -5.17 -0.22
CA ALA A 57 11.85 -6.50 0.26
C ALA A 57 11.57 -7.59 -0.79
N PHE A 58 10.41 -7.54 -1.45
CA PHE A 58 10.07 -8.47 -2.53
C PHE A 58 11.06 -8.39 -3.70
N MET A 59 11.47 -7.18 -4.09
CA MET A 59 12.47 -7.02 -5.15
C MET A 59 13.85 -7.50 -4.74
N PHE A 60 14.22 -7.29 -3.47
CA PHE A 60 15.47 -7.83 -2.94
C PHE A 60 15.45 -9.35 -2.85
N SER A 61 14.32 -9.98 -2.54
CA SER A 61 14.21 -11.45 -2.52
C SER A 61 14.45 -12.07 -3.90
N LEU A 62 14.18 -11.34 -4.98
CA LEU A 62 14.41 -11.78 -6.37
C LEU A 62 15.79 -11.42 -6.94
N SER A 63 16.58 -10.60 -6.23
CA SER A 63 17.85 -10.07 -6.75
C SER A 63 19.05 -10.43 -5.89
N ASN A 64 18.99 -10.19 -4.58
CA ASN A 64 20.14 -10.29 -3.69
C ASN A 64 19.74 -10.65 -2.26
N GLU A 65 20.15 -11.84 -1.84
CA GLU A 65 19.89 -12.39 -0.50
C GLU A 65 20.40 -11.49 0.63
N ARG A 66 21.56 -10.83 0.46
CA ARG A 66 22.13 -9.96 1.50
C ARG A 66 21.26 -8.73 1.74
N LEU A 67 20.73 -8.13 0.67
CA LEU A 67 19.83 -6.98 0.78
C LEU A 67 18.46 -7.37 1.32
N PHE A 68 17.97 -8.56 0.93
CA PHE A 68 16.73 -9.08 1.50
C PHE A 68 16.86 -9.32 3.01
N ARG A 69 17.97 -9.95 3.42
CA ARG A 69 18.30 -10.15 4.84
C ARG A 69 18.41 -8.84 5.61
N TRP A 70 19.08 -7.83 5.04
CA TRP A 70 19.16 -6.49 5.63
C TRP A 70 17.78 -5.87 5.85
N THR A 71 16.88 -6.06 4.89
CA THR A 71 15.51 -5.51 4.94
C THR A 71 14.70 -6.15 6.06
N LEU A 72 14.93 -7.44 6.35
CA LEU A 72 14.29 -8.18 7.44
C LEU A 72 14.86 -7.84 8.84
N THR A 73 16.14 -7.47 8.92
CA THR A 73 16.81 -7.22 10.21
C THR A 73 16.89 -5.74 10.60
N ASN A 74 16.52 -4.82 9.71
CA ASN A 74 16.60 -3.38 9.95
C ASN A 74 15.69 -2.91 11.10
N LYS A 75 16.17 -1.95 11.90
CA LYS A 75 15.50 -1.46 13.13
C LYS A 75 14.16 -0.74 12.91
N PHE A 76 13.91 -0.20 11.71
CA PHE A 76 12.75 0.67 11.46
C PHE A 76 11.50 -0.11 11.04
N PHE A 77 11.65 -1.03 10.08
CA PHE A 77 10.55 -1.79 9.49
C PHE A 77 10.82 -3.30 9.41
N GLY A 78 12.01 -3.77 9.83
CA GLY A 78 12.43 -5.15 9.64
C GLY A 78 11.56 -6.14 10.40
N ALA A 79 11.17 -5.82 11.64
CA ALA A 79 10.27 -6.66 12.42
C ALA A 79 8.92 -6.87 11.74
N GLN A 80 8.35 -5.82 11.14
CA GLN A 80 7.06 -5.85 10.45
C GLN A 80 7.14 -6.64 9.14
N ILE A 81 8.23 -6.48 8.37
CA ILE A 81 8.46 -7.24 7.14
C ILE A 81 8.72 -8.71 7.47
N PHE A 82 9.56 -8.99 8.47
CA PHE A 82 9.80 -10.35 8.92
C PHE A 82 8.50 -11.03 9.33
N ASP A 83 7.67 -10.39 10.16
CA ASP A 83 6.39 -10.97 10.57
C ASP A 83 5.43 -11.18 9.38
N TYR A 84 5.43 -10.27 8.40
CA TYR A 84 4.66 -10.43 7.16
C TYR A 84 5.09 -11.67 6.36
N TYR A 85 6.38 -11.89 6.15
CA TYR A 85 6.87 -13.07 5.41
C TYR A 85 6.81 -14.36 6.23
N ALA A 86 7.09 -14.30 7.54
CA ALA A 86 7.06 -15.44 8.43
C ALA A 86 5.67 -16.06 8.56
N THR A 87 4.62 -15.24 8.41
CA THR A 87 3.20 -15.64 8.51
C THR A 87 2.55 -15.89 7.15
N GLY A 88 3.34 -16.06 6.08
CA GLY A 88 2.81 -16.39 4.76
C GLY A 88 2.13 -15.24 4.03
N LYS A 89 2.58 -13.99 4.24
CA LYS A 89 2.04 -12.76 3.61
C LYS A 89 0.62 -12.39 4.09
N SER A 90 0.31 -12.67 5.35
CA SER A 90 -0.97 -12.27 5.96
C SER A 90 -0.89 -10.88 6.60
N LEU A 91 -2.02 -10.19 6.67
CA LEU A 91 -2.16 -8.89 7.35
C LEU A 91 -2.96 -9.03 8.65
N PRO A 92 -2.60 -8.32 9.73
CA PRO A 92 -3.42 -8.25 10.94
C PRO A 92 -4.78 -7.59 10.69
N LYS A 93 -5.82 -8.00 11.43
CA LYS A 93 -7.18 -7.42 11.29
C LYS A 93 -7.20 -5.89 11.46
N HIS A 94 -6.48 -5.34 12.44
CA HIS A 94 -6.45 -3.89 12.67
C HIS A 94 -5.84 -3.13 11.48
N VAL A 95 -4.77 -3.65 10.87
CA VAL A 95 -4.14 -3.04 9.68
C VAL A 95 -5.11 -3.04 8.50
N LYS A 96 -5.86 -4.13 8.32
CA LYS A 96 -6.87 -4.23 7.26
C LYS A 96 -7.95 -3.14 7.40
N TYR A 97 -8.43 -2.88 8.62
CA TYR A 97 -9.36 -1.78 8.86
C TYR A 97 -8.75 -0.40 8.63
N ILE A 98 -7.48 -0.19 9.03
CA ILE A 98 -6.76 1.07 8.79
C ILE A 98 -6.64 1.33 7.28
N ILE A 99 -6.29 0.31 6.48
CA ILE A 99 -6.21 0.45 5.01
C ILE A 99 -7.58 0.83 4.43
N MET A 100 -8.65 0.14 4.82
CA MET A 100 -10.00 0.47 4.35
C MET A 100 -10.42 1.89 4.74
N ALA A 101 -10.14 2.31 5.99
CA ALA A 101 -10.43 3.66 6.46
C ALA A 101 -9.65 4.72 5.66
N MET A 102 -8.36 4.48 5.40
CA MET A 102 -7.51 5.40 4.65
C MET A 102 -7.94 5.52 3.19
N VAL A 103 -8.31 4.41 2.55
CA VAL A 103 -8.92 4.43 1.19
C VAL A 103 -10.21 5.24 1.23
N GLY A 104 -11.10 4.95 2.17
CA GLY A 104 -12.36 5.68 2.32
C GLY A 104 -12.14 7.20 2.48
N ILE A 105 -11.28 7.61 3.40
CA ILE A 105 -10.97 9.04 3.64
C ILE A 105 -10.40 9.70 2.38
N MET A 106 -9.41 9.09 1.74
CA MET A 106 -8.77 9.66 0.54
C MET A 106 -9.74 9.75 -0.64
N THR A 107 -10.54 8.71 -0.86
CA THR A 107 -11.59 8.71 -1.88
C THR A 107 -12.63 9.78 -1.58
N SER A 108 -13.08 9.93 -0.33
CA SER A 108 -14.06 10.96 0.04
C SER A 108 -13.52 12.37 -0.17
N ILE A 109 -12.28 12.64 0.25
CA ILE A 109 -11.63 13.95 0.03
C ILE A 109 -11.50 14.24 -1.47
N SER A 110 -11.03 13.26 -2.25
CA SER A 110 -10.86 13.40 -3.69
C SER A 110 -12.20 13.65 -4.40
N ALA A 111 -13.23 12.86 -4.09
CA ALA A 111 -14.57 13.03 -4.65
C ALA A 111 -15.17 14.39 -4.27
N TYR A 112 -14.97 14.86 -3.04
CA TYR A 112 -15.45 16.17 -2.61
C TYR A 112 -14.75 17.30 -3.37
N LEU A 113 -13.42 17.24 -3.54
CA LEU A 113 -12.68 18.27 -4.27
C LEU A 113 -13.08 18.32 -5.75
N VAL A 114 -13.23 17.15 -6.39
CA VAL A 114 -13.70 17.08 -7.78
C VAL A 114 -15.11 17.61 -7.91
N TRP A 115 -16.00 17.26 -6.97
CA TRP A 115 -17.36 17.80 -6.97
C TRP A 115 -17.36 19.32 -6.76
N TYR A 116 -16.56 19.82 -5.81
CA TYR A 116 -16.46 21.23 -5.49
C TYR A 116 -15.98 22.07 -6.67
N VAL A 117 -14.98 21.59 -7.41
CA VAL A 117 -14.40 22.30 -8.57
C VAL A 117 -15.21 22.08 -9.85
N SER A 118 -15.58 20.83 -10.14
CA SER A 118 -16.12 20.45 -11.45
C SER A 118 -17.63 20.44 -11.52
N THR A 119 -18.35 20.20 -10.41
CA THR A 119 -19.82 20.08 -10.42
C THR A 119 -20.50 21.31 -9.83
N LYS A 120 -20.07 21.76 -8.65
CA LYS A 120 -20.68 22.91 -7.97
C LYS A 120 -20.38 24.22 -8.69
N GLY A 121 -19.12 24.45 -9.09
CA GLY A 121 -18.68 25.71 -9.68
C GLY A 121 -18.95 26.90 -8.74
N ASP A 122 -19.56 27.95 -9.28
CA ASP A 122 -19.94 29.16 -8.52
C ASP A 122 -21.33 29.06 -7.85
N GLY A 123 -22.00 27.91 -8.01
CA GLY A 123 -23.31 27.64 -7.43
C GLY A 123 -23.31 27.63 -5.90
N LYS A 124 -24.49 27.81 -5.29
CA LYS A 124 -24.68 27.72 -3.85
C LYS A 124 -24.81 26.26 -3.42
N LEU A 125 -24.27 25.93 -2.24
CA LEU A 125 -24.17 24.56 -1.75
C LEU A 125 -25.53 23.89 -1.53
N PHE A 126 -26.55 24.66 -1.15
CA PHE A 126 -27.89 24.18 -0.83
C PHE A 126 -28.92 24.38 -1.96
N ASP A 127 -28.48 24.90 -3.11
CA ASP A 127 -29.35 25.20 -4.25
C ASP A 127 -28.86 24.42 -5.47
N LEU A 128 -29.46 23.24 -5.70
CA LEU A 128 -29.06 22.28 -6.71
C LEU A 128 -29.14 22.84 -8.13
N ASP A 129 -30.14 23.69 -8.38
CA ASP A 129 -30.38 24.30 -9.69
C ASP A 129 -29.38 25.44 -10.00
N SER A 130 -28.66 25.91 -8.97
CA SER A 130 -27.64 26.95 -9.12
C SER A 130 -26.26 26.41 -9.53
N TRP A 131 -26.07 25.09 -9.56
CA TRP A 131 -24.79 24.48 -9.89
C TRP A 131 -24.50 24.63 -11.38
N ASN A 132 -23.37 25.25 -11.70
CA ASN A 132 -22.99 25.61 -13.07
C ASN A 132 -21.66 25.01 -13.50
N GLY A 133 -21.15 24.00 -12.78
CA GLY A 133 -19.89 23.35 -13.08
C GLY A 133 -19.87 22.63 -14.43
N ALA A 134 -18.67 22.38 -14.96
CA ALA A 134 -18.45 21.70 -16.22
C ALA A 134 -18.97 20.25 -16.25
N ASP A 135 -18.99 19.57 -15.09
CA ASP A 135 -19.55 18.23 -14.92
C ASP A 135 -20.95 18.31 -14.30
N GLN A 136 -21.95 18.51 -15.16
CA GLN A 136 -23.37 18.67 -14.79
C GLN A 136 -23.94 17.46 -14.04
N TYR A 137 -23.41 16.26 -14.27
CA TYR A 137 -23.93 15.01 -13.70
C TYR A 137 -23.07 14.48 -12.54
N ALA A 138 -22.03 15.22 -12.13
CA ALA A 138 -21.07 14.80 -11.12
C ALA A 138 -20.41 13.43 -11.40
N MET A 139 -20.29 13.06 -12.67
CA MET A 139 -19.79 11.75 -13.09
C MET A 139 -18.37 11.49 -12.59
N GLY A 140 -17.53 12.52 -12.51
CA GLY A 140 -16.17 12.42 -11.97
C GLY A 140 -16.16 11.99 -10.50
N SER A 141 -16.94 12.67 -9.67
CA SER A 141 -17.03 12.40 -8.23
C SER A 141 -17.70 11.06 -7.93
N ILE A 142 -18.75 10.72 -8.68
CA ILE A 142 -19.42 9.41 -8.59
C ILE A 142 -18.44 8.29 -8.92
N THR A 143 -17.68 8.43 -10.01
CA THR A 143 -16.69 7.44 -10.42
C THR A 143 -15.63 7.21 -9.34
N ILE A 144 -15.13 8.29 -8.71
CA ILE A 144 -14.15 8.20 -7.63
C ILE A 144 -14.72 7.40 -6.45
N ILE A 145 -15.95 7.69 -6.02
CA ILE A 145 -16.61 6.97 -4.92
C ILE A 145 -16.79 5.50 -5.26
N VAL A 146 -17.27 5.18 -6.47
CA VAL A 146 -17.48 3.79 -6.92
C VAL A 146 -16.16 3.02 -6.93
N VAL A 147 -15.11 3.59 -7.54
CA VAL A 147 -13.79 2.94 -7.60
C VAL A 147 -13.18 2.76 -6.20
N GLY A 148 -13.29 3.77 -5.34
CA GLY A 148 -12.81 3.65 -3.95
C GLY A 148 -13.58 2.60 -3.15
N PHE A 149 -14.89 2.49 -3.35
CA PHE A 149 -15.71 1.44 -2.74
C PHE A 149 -15.32 0.04 -3.22
N LEU A 150 -15.14 -0.14 -4.54
CA LEU A 150 -14.64 -1.39 -5.11
C LEU A 150 -13.25 -1.74 -4.55
N GLY A 151 -12.37 -0.75 -4.38
CA GLY A 151 -11.07 -0.92 -3.75
C GLY A 151 -11.18 -1.40 -2.29
N MET A 152 -12.08 -0.82 -1.49
CA MET A 152 -12.34 -1.27 -0.11
C MET A 152 -12.90 -2.69 -0.08
N MET A 153 -13.83 -3.03 -0.97
CA MET A 153 -14.36 -4.39 -1.10
C MET A 153 -13.26 -5.39 -1.46
N TYR A 154 -12.40 -5.04 -2.42
CA TYR A 154 -11.26 -5.88 -2.79
C TYR A 154 -10.37 -6.19 -1.59
N VAL A 155 -9.98 -5.16 -0.83
CA VAL A 155 -9.20 -5.34 0.40
C VAL A 155 -9.94 -6.23 1.39
N ARG A 156 -11.25 -6.05 1.55
CA ARG A 156 -12.05 -6.85 2.47
C ARG A 156 -12.09 -8.34 2.10
N TYR A 157 -12.29 -8.68 0.83
CA TYR A 157 -12.55 -10.06 0.40
C TYR A 157 -11.29 -10.82 -0.02
N PHE A 158 -10.35 -10.17 -0.71
CA PHE A 158 -9.20 -10.85 -1.31
C PHE A 158 -7.95 -10.87 -0.40
N VAL A 159 -7.89 -10.01 0.61
CA VAL A 159 -6.73 -9.96 1.50
C VAL A 159 -6.88 -10.94 2.66
N THR A 160 -6.01 -11.95 2.69
CA THR A 160 -5.90 -12.92 3.80
C THR A 160 -5.58 -12.21 5.11
N THR A 161 -6.40 -12.45 6.12
CA THR A 161 -6.31 -11.76 7.42
C THR A 161 -5.99 -12.78 8.51
N ARG A 162 -5.00 -12.51 9.36
CA ARG A 162 -4.77 -13.31 10.55
C ARG A 162 -5.49 -12.72 11.77
N SER A 163 -6.11 -13.58 12.60
CA SER A 163 -6.40 -13.22 13.99
C SER A 163 -5.08 -13.19 14.74
N ILE A 164 -4.86 -12.11 15.50
CA ILE A 164 -3.83 -12.09 16.55
C ILE A 164 -4.21 -13.17 17.57
#